data_AF-A0A2U2DH57-F1
#
_entry.id   AF-A0A2U2DH57-F1
#
_cell.length_a   1.000
_cell.length_b   1.000
_cell.length_c   1.000
_cell.angle_alpha   90.00
_cell.angle_beta   90.00
_cell.angle_gamma   90.00
#
_symmetry.space_group_name_H-M   'P 1'
#
loop_
_entity.id
_entity.type
_entity.pdbx_description
1 polymer ?
#
loop_
_entity_poly.entity_id
_entity_poly.type
_entity_poly.pdbx_seq_one_letter_code
_entity_poly.pdbx_strand_id
1 'polypeptide(L)'
;MDKAIDIDGIAGELVTLRDYWRYAISRFNAEGLSFGHGTTTAGDDAAFLILDSLDLPIDTLDPFLDARLMPAERRLLAERIEARVATRKPSAYLTGRSYIQGLRFHVDERVIVPRSHIGEILFAEYLGEDDSAYLPDPLSVESAIDICTGSGCLAILAAKFFPNAAVDAVDLSPDALDVARLNVAEHDLEDRVSLHHGNLFAPIRNRKYDIIITNPPYVDHESIAAFTDEYRAEPAMAFDGGEDGLDIVRRLLVEAPKHLNPEGGMLCEIGAGREILEDEFPDLDFLWLETTESQDAVFWVSARSLGVQAKKKK
;
A
#
# COMPACT_ATOMS: atom_id res chain seq x y z
N MET A 1 -19.21 31.16 9.44
CA MET A 1 -18.35 32.30 9.10
C MET A 1 -16.93 31.78 9.20
N ASP A 2 -16.38 31.30 8.08
CA ASP A 2 -14.99 30.89 8.04
C ASP A 2 -14.13 32.13 8.22
N LYS A 3 -13.47 32.24 9.38
CA LYS A 3 -12.34 33.15 9.48
C LYS A 3 -11.30 32.62 8.51
N ALA A 4 -10.96 33.42 7.50
CA ALA A 4 -9.80 33.14 6.67
C ALA A 4 -8.61 32.87 7.59
N ILE A 5 -7.97 31.72 7.39
CA ILE A 5 -6.86 31.29 8.24
C ILE A 5 -5.66 32.19 7.96
N ASP A 6 -5.11 32.81 9.01
CA ASP A 6 -4.00 33.75 8.92
C ASP A 6 -2.66 33.01 8.82
N ILE A 7 -2.36 32.53 7.60
CA ILE A 7 -1.10 31.83 7.29
C ILE A 7 0.12 32.69 7.61
N ASP A 8 0.07 34.00 7.33
CA ASP A 8 1.19 34.91 7.59
C ASP A 8 1.41 35.12 9.09
N GLY A 9 0.33 35.21 9.87
CA GLY A 9 0.40 35.23 11.33
C GLY A 9 1.03 33.96 11.91
N ILE A 10 0.60 32.78 11.44
CA ILE A 10 1.20 31.49 11.85
C ILE A 10 2.70 31.46 11.51
N ALA A 11 3.06 31.82 10.28
CA ALA A 11 4.43 31.81 9.80
C ALA A 11 5.35 32.83 10.51
N GLY A 12 4.77 33.93 11.02
CA GLY A 12 5.47 34.94 11.81
C GLY A 12 5.79 34.51 13.24
N GLU A 13 4.88 33.76 13.88
CA GLU A 13 4.99 33.36 15.30
C GLU A 13 5.73 32.02 15.50
N LEU A 14 5.50 31.03 14.63
CA LEU A 14 6.13 29.71 14.74
C LEU A 14 7.51 29.71 14.08
N VAL A 15 8.55 29.30 14.81
CA VAL A 15 9.95 29.47 14.39
C VAL A 15 10.67 28.14 14.14
N THR A 16 10.37 27.13 14.96
CA THR A 16 11.08 25.84 14.96
C THR A 16 10.22 24.70 14.44
N LEU A 17 10.83 23.59 14.04
CA LEU A 17 10.09 22.40 13.62
C LEU A 17 9.18 21.88 14.75
N ARG A 18 9.62 21.95 16.01
CA ARG A 18 8.83 21.62 17.21
C ARG A 18 7.57 22.49 17.33
N ASP A 19 7.65 23.78 16.97
CA ASP A 19 6.49 24.67 17.01
C ASP A 19 5.40 24.23 16.05
N TYR A 20 5.78 23.88 14.82
CA TYR A 20 4.86 23.40 13.78
C TYR A 20 4.30 22.03 14.12
N TRP A 21 5.12 21.10 14.61
CA TRP A 21 4.66 19.76 14.98
C TRP A 21 3.62 19.81 16.10
N ARG A 22 3.90 20.54 17.19
CA ARG A 22 2.93 20.75 18.28
C ARG A 22 1.68 21.48 17.81
N TYR A 23 1.82 22.47 16.92
CA TYR A 23 0.69 23.20 16.34
C TYR A 23 -0.20 22.27 15.50
N ALA A 24 0.38 21.49 14.60
CA ALA A 24 -0.32 20.51 13.76
C ALA A 24 -1.11 19.51 14.61
N ILE A 25 -0.49 18.90 15.63
CA ILE A 25 -1.17 17.98 16.55
C ILE A 25 -2.41 18.63 17.19
N SER A 26 -2.26 19.87 17.65
CA SER A 26 -3.35 20.61 18.29
C SER A 26 -4.49 20.88 17.30
N ARG A 27 -4.16 21.26 16.05
CA ARG A 27 -5.15 21.48 15.00
C ARG A 27 -5.84 20.19 14.60
N PHE A 28 -5.11 19.11 14.39
CA PHE A 28 -5.66 17.83 13.95
C PHE A 28 -6.61 17.23 15.00
N ASN A 29 -6.22 17.29 16.28
CA ASN A 29 -7.07 16.82 17.37
C ASN A 29 -8.31 17.71 17.57
N ALA A 30 -8.17 19.03 17.47
CA ALA A 30 -9.31 19.96 17.63
C ALA A 30 -10.38 19.76 16.57
N GLU A 31 -9.97 19.37 15.36
CA GLU A 31 -10.86 19.16 14.21
C GLU A 31 -11.32 17.70 14.08
N GLY A 32 -10.85 16.81 14.97
CA GLY A 32 -11.21 15.40 14.99
C GLY A 32 -10.84 14.68 13.69
N LEU A 33 -9.62 14.91 13.18
CA LEU A 33 -9.15 14.21 11.98
C LEU A 33 -9.05 12.70 12.22
N SER A 34 -9.26 11.94 11.15
CA SER A 34 -9.02 10.49 11.14
C SER A 34 -7.61 10.17 10.63
N PHE A 35 -7.06 9.04 11.06
CA PHE A 35 -5.73 8.53 10.72
C PHE A 35 -5.85 7.05 10.30
N GLY A 36 -4.83 6.52 9.64
CA GLY A 36 -4.81 5.14 9.09
C GLY A 36 -4.24 5.03 7.67
N HIS A 37 -3.69 6.11 7.12
CA HIS A 37 -3.15 6.18 5.76
C HIS A 37 -1.62 6.06 5.78
N GLY A 38 -1.09 5.14 6.60
CA GLY A 38 0.33 5.01 6.93
C GLY A 38 0.75 5.68 8.23
N THR A 39 -0.16 6.37 8.93
CA THR A 39 0.06 6.97 10.26
C THR A 39 -1.14 6.66 11.16
N THR A 40 -0.92 6.47 12.46
CA THR A 40 -1.97 6.01 13.40
C THR A 40 -2.43 7.10 14.36
N THR A 41 -1.63 8.14 14.57
CA THR A 41 -1.95 9.24 15.48
C THR A 41 -1.78 10.61 14.83
N ALA A 42 -2.38 11.63 15.43
CA ALA A 42 -2.13 13.03 15.05
C ALA A 42 -0.64 13.41 15.15
N GLY A 43 0.09 12.79 16.08
CA GLY A 43 1.53 13.00 16.25
C GLY A 43 2.32 12.49 15.05
N ASP A 44 2.04 11.28 14.62
CA ASP A 44 2.74 10.62 13.51
C ASP A 44 2.37 11.28 12.18
N ASP A 45 1.08 11.57 11.96
CA ASP A 45 0.62 12.26 10.75
C ASP A 45 1.22 13.66 10.63
N ALA A 46 1.32 14.39 11.74
CA ALA A 46 1.99 15.69 11.78
C ALA A 46 3.49 15.58 11.52
N ALA A 47 4.17 14.57 12.10
CA ALA A 47 5.60 14.35 11.89
C ALA A 47 5.88 14.04 10.41
N PHE A 48 5.13 13.09 9.84
CA PHE A 48 5.21 12.73 8.43
C PHE A 48 5.00 13.94 7.52
N LEU A 49 3.89 14.68 7.69
CA LEU A 49 3.56 15.84 6.86
C LEU A 49 4.68 16.89 6.88
N ILE A 50 5.26 17.16 8.05
CA ILE A 50 6.31 18.17 8.22
C ILE A 50 7.64 17.70 7.65
N LEU A 51 8.09 16.50 8.00
CA LEU A 51 9.38 15.97 7.56
C LEU A 51 9.40 15.80 6.04
N ASP A 52 8.36 15.19 5.46
CA ASP A 52 8.29 14.96 4.02
C ASP A 52 8.12 16.26 3.22
N SER A 53 7.42 17.27 3.77
CA SER A 53 7.33 18.61 3.15
C SER A 53 8.68 19.35 3.08
N LEU A 54 9.64 18.98 3.94
CA LEU A 54 10.98 19.58 4.01
C LEU A 54 12.06 18.68 3.42
N ASP A 55 11.68 17.57 2.77
CA ASP A 55 12.60 16.54 2.28
C ASP A 55 13.56 16.02 3.37
N LEU A 56 13.08 15.95 4.62
CA LEU A 56 13.80 15.37 5.76
C LEU A 56 13.50 13.86 5.88
N PRO A 57 14.39 13.07 6.51
CA PRO A 57 14.12 11.66 6.76
C PRO A 57 12.86 11.47 7.63
N ILE A 58 11.84 10.81 7.08
CA ILE A 58 10.51 10.69 7.69
C ILE A 58 10.50 9.92 9.02
N ASP A 59 11.50 9.07 9.25
CA ASP A 59 11.62 8.26 10.48
C ASP A 59 12.50 8.92 11.54
N THR A 60 12.92 10.17 11.34
CA THR A 60 13.88 10.85 12.23
C THR A 60 13.43 12.27 12.54
N LEU A 61 12.60 12.42 13.58
CA LEU A 61 12.09 13.73 14.01
C LEU A 61 13.02 14.46 14.99
N ASP A 62 13.46 13.76 16.05
CA ASP A 62 14.12 14.35 17.23
C ASP A 62 15.30 15.29 16.92
N PRO A 63 16.23 14.96 16.01
CA PRO A 63 17.38 15.81 15.73
C PRO A 63 17.01 17.19 15.16
N PHE A 64 15.83 17.32 14.54
CA PHE A 64 15.42 18.53 13.83
C PHE A 64 14.47 19.42 14.66
N LEU A 65 13.96 18.95 15.79
CA LEU A 65 12.92 19.64 16.55
C LEU A 65 13.26 21.10 16.88
N ASP A 66 14.51 21.36 17.28
CA ASP A 66 14.94 22.71 17.68
C ASP A 66 15.57 23.50 16.52
N ALA A 67 15.59 22.95 15.30
CA ALA A 67 16.04 23.63 14.10
C ALA A 67 15.07 24.77 13.75
N ARG A 68 15.64 25.94 13.40
CA ARG A 68 14.86 27.09 12.95
C ARG A 68 14.58 26.97 11.47
N LEU A 69 13.32 27.16 11.11
CA LEU A 69 12.87 27.13 9.73
C LEU A 69 13.09 28.47 9.05
N MET A 70 13.42 28.44 7.77
CA MET A 70 13.44 29.59 6.87
C MET A 70 12.03 30.11 6.62
N PRO A 71 11.84 31.40 6.29
CA PRO A 71 10.50 31.97 6.08
C PRO A 71 9.64 31.22 5.04
N ALA A 72 10.25 30.69 3.98
CA ALA A 72 9.54 29.90 2.97
C ALA A 72 9.05 28.55 3.52
N GLU A 73 9.87 27.86 4.31
CA GLU A 73 9.52 26.58 4.96
C GLU A 73 8.38 26.77 5.95
N ARG A 74 8.44 27.83 6.76
CA ARG A 74 7.38 28.21 7.70
C ARG A 74 6.03 28.36 7.01
N ARG A 75 6.02 29.14 5.92
CA ARG A 75 4.82 29.37 5.13
C ARG A 75 4.30 28.06 4.52
N LEU A 76 5.17 27.26 3.93
CA LEU A 76 4.82 25.95 3.36
C LEU A 76 4.17 25.04 4.41
N LEU A 77 4.77 24.91 5.59
CA LEU A 77 4.22 24.06 6.65
C LEU A 77 2.87 24.57 7.16
N ALA A 78 2.71 25.88 7.33
CA ALA A 78 1.42 26.47 7.71
C ALA A 78 0.34 26.15 6.66
N GLU A 79 0.65 26.31 5.37
CA GLU A 79 -0.26 26.00 4.27
C GLU A 79 -0.62 24.51 4.24
N ARG A 80 0.35 23.61 4.47
CA ARG A 80 0.14 22.16 4.50
C ARG A 80 -0.73 21.70 5.68
N ILE A 81 -0.45 22.19 6.88
CA ILE A 81 -1.22 21.85 8.09
C ILE A 81 -2.68 22.28 7.94
N GLU A 82 -2.90 23.49 7.44
CA GLU A 82 -4.25 24.01 7.27
C GLU A 82 -4.97 23.37 6.07
N ALA A 83 -4.23 22.99 5.01
CA ALA A 83 -4.79 22.14 3.95
C ALA A 83 -5.23 20.78 4.50
N ARG A 84 -4.42 20.12 5.33
CA ARG A 84 -4.76 18.83 5.96
C ARG A 84 -6.06 18.88 6.75
N VAL A 85 -6.28 19.98 7.47
CA VAL A 85 -7.52 20.25 8.19
C VAL A 85 -8.69 20.53 7.24
N ALA A 86 -8.51 21.46 6.31
CA ALA A 86 -9.59 21.97 5.47
C ALA A 86 -10.08 20.95 4.44
N THR A 87 -9.17 20.18 3.84
CA THR A 87 -9.51 19.24 2.78
C THR A 87 -9.78 17.84 3.30
N ARG A 88 -9.42 17.54 4.56
CA ARG A 88 -9.45 16.19 5.14
C ARG A 88 -8.68 15.16 4.30
N LYS A 89 -7.79 15.57 3.39
CA LYS A 89 -7.02 14.64 2.57
C LYS A 89 -5.89 14.04 3.42
N PRO A 90 -5.56 12.75 3.26
CA PRO A 90 -4.38 12.17 3.88
C PRO A 90 -3.12 12.99 3.62
N SER A 91 -2.21 13.06 4.59
CA SER A 91 -0.97 13.82 4.46
C SER A 91 -0.15 13.40 3.23
N ALA A 92 -0.17 12.10 2.89
CA ALA A 92 0.49 11.55 1.71
C ALA A 92 0.02 12.18 0.39
N TYR A 93 -1.27 12.54 0.26
CA TYR A 93 -1.77 13.26 -0.92
C TYR A 93 -1.39 14.73 -0.93
N LEU A 94 -1.19 15.33 0.24
CA LEU A 94 -0.69 16.69 0.31
C LEU A 94 0.76 16.72 -0.16
N THR A 95 1.61 15.83 0.35
CA THR A 95 3.02 15.80 -0.03
C THR A 95 3.28 15.13 -1.38
N GLY A 96 2.32 14.34 -1.87
CA GLY A 96 2.40 13.58 -3.12
C GLY A 96 3.27 12.32 -3.01
N ARG A 97 3.52 11.85 -1.78
CA ARG A 97 4.47 10.78 -1.47
C ARG A 97 3.94 9.88 -0.35
N SER A 98 4.28 8.60 -0.44
CA SER A 98 4.05 7.59 0.59
C SER A 98 5.25 6.66 0.67
N TYR A 99 5.35 5.89 1.74
CA TYR A 99 6.49 5.02 1.96
C TYR A 99 6.05 3.62 2.41
N ILE A 100 6.69 2.59 1.86
CA ILE A 100 6.54 1.20 2.32
C ILE A 100 7.94 0.58 2.36
N GLN A 101 8.31 0.02 3.53
CA GLN A 101 9.65 -0.56 3.76
C GLN A 101 10.80 0.37 3.40
N GLY A 102 10.68 1.66 3.76
CA GLY A 102 11.67 2.70 3.46
C GLY A 102 11.75 3.14 1.98
N LEU A 103 11.01 2.49 1.08
CA LEU A 103 10.93 2.90 -0.32
C LEU A 103 9.84 3.96 -0.49
N ARG A 104 10.18 5.02 -1.21
CA ARG A 104 9.28 6.12 -1.53
C ARG A 104 8.49 5.83 -2.80
N PHE A 105 7.22 6.19 -2.80
CA PHE A 105 6.31 6.11 -3.94
C PHE A 105 5.56 7.42 -4.10
N HIS A 106 5.37 7.85 -5.34
CA HIS A 106 4.42 8.88 -5.71
C HIS A 106 2.98 8.38 -5.53
N VAL A 107 2.15 9.23 -4.94
CA VAL A 107 0.71 8.99 -4.74
C VAL A 107 -0.09 10.27 -4.91
N ASP A 108 -1.31 10.12 -5.39
CA ASP A 108 -2.36 11.15 -5.41
C ASP A 108 -3.74 10.48 -5.37
N GLU A 109 -4.81 11.25 -5.52
CA GLU A 109 -6.18 10.74 -5.36
C GLU A 109 -6.61 9.69 -6.39
N ARG A 110 -5.76 9.32 -7.36
CA ARG A 110 -6.01 8.23 -8.32
C ARG A 110 -5.73 6.84 -7.73
N VAL A 111 -5.01 6.75 -6.61
CA VAL A 111 -4.59 5.49 -5.99
C VAL A 111 -4.77 5.51 -4.48
N ILE A 112 -5.03 4.35 -3.88
CA ILE A 112 -4.96 4.19 -2.43
C ILE A 112 -3.53 4.45 -1.93
N VAL A 113 -3.39 5.08 -0.76
CA VAL A 113 -2.12 5.29 -0.07
C VAL A 113 -1.57 3.91 0.36
N PRO A 114 -0.38 3.49 -0.14
CA PRO A 114 0.25 2.22 0.17
C PRO A 114 0.35 1.92 1.66
N ARG A 115 -0.16 0.75 2.06
CA ARG A 115 -0.16 0.27 3.46
C ARG A 115 -0.31 -1.26 3.57
N SER A 116 0.32 -1.99 2.65
CA SER A 116 0.18 -3.44 2.55
C SER A 116 1.14 -4.19 3.49
N HIS A 117 0.60 -5.15 4.24
CA HIS A 117 1.34 -6.09 5.08
C HIS A 117 2.23 -7.03 4.25
N ILE A 118 1.90 -7.26 2.99
CA ILE A 118 2.76 -8.03 2.06
C ILE A 118 4.15 -7.39 1.93
N GLY A 119 4.24 -6.05 1.95
CA GLY A 119 5.53 -5.39 1.87
C GLY A 119 6.45 -5.75 3.04
N GLU A 120 5.90 -5.86 4.25
CA GLU A 120 6.63 -6.31 5.44
C GLU A 120 7.10 -7.76 5.30
N ILE A 121 6.23 -8.66 4.84
CA ILE A 121 6.57 -10.06 4.62
C ILE A 121 7.73 -10.19 3.63
N LEU A 122 7.64 -9.54 2.47
CA LEU A 122 8.71 -9.59 1.47
C LEU A 122 10.03 -9.03 2.01
N PHE A 123 9.98 -7.99 2.84
CA PHE A 123 11.18 -7.36 3.39
C PHE A 123 11.80 -8.12 4.56
N ALA A 124 10.98 -8.63 5.49
CA ALA A 124 11.43 -9.45 6.61
C ALA A 124 12.10 -10.74 6.13
N GLU A 125 11.50 -11.40 5.13
CA GLU A 125 12.07 -12.59 4.48
C GLU A 125 13.33 -12.26 3.68
N TYR A 126 13.46 -11.04 3.15
CA TYR A 126 14.67 -10.59 2.44
C TYR A 126 15.86 -10.35 3.36
N LEU A 127 15.61 -9.83 4.56
CA LEU A 127 16.65 -9.48 5.53
C LEU A 127 16.91 -10.56 6.58
N GLY A 128 16.03 -11.55 6.69
CA GLY A 128 16.21 -12.72 7.55
C GLY A 128 17.45 -13.52 7.16
N GLU A 129 18.19 -14.02 8.15
CA GLU A 129 19.32 -14.93 7.93
C GLU A 129 18.87 -16.40 7.71
N ASP A 130 17.59 -16.69 7.96
CA ASP A 130 17.00 -18.03 7.80
C ASP A 130 16.27 -18.14 6.45
N ASP A 131 16.32 -19.33 5.83
CA ASP A 131 15.55 -19.63 4.61
C ASP A 131 14.06 -19.38 4.88
N SER A 132 13.37 -18.69 3.95
CA SER A 132 11.93 -18.53 4.02
C SER A 132 11.27 -19.90 4.16
N ALA A 133 10.51 -20.09 5.24
CA ALA A 133 9.83 -21.37 5.47
C ALA A 133 8.71 -21.62 4.44
N TYR A 134 8.29 -20.59 3.70
CA TYR A 134 7.03 -20.58 2.98
C TYR A 134 7.11 -20.00 1.55
N LEU A 135 7.93 -18.96 1.32
CA LEU A 135 8.12 -18.42 -0.01
C LEU A 135 9.20 -19.23 -0.76
N PRO A 136 9.08 -19.36 -2.09
CA PRO A 136 10.14 -19.96 -2.89
C PRO A 136 11.43 -19.14 -2.79
N ASP A 137 12.58 -19.80 -2.99
CA ASP A 137 13.89 -19.14 -3.09
C ASP A 137 13.78 -17.94 -4.05
N PRO A 138 14.07 -16.70 -3.60
CA PRO A 138 13.91 -15.53 -4.44
C PRO A 138 14.72 -15.57 -5.75
N LEU A 139 15.84 -16.29 -5.78
CA LEU A 139 16.66 -16.47 -6.97
C LEU A 139 16.03 -17.42 -7.99
N SER A 140 15.12 -18.29 -7.56
CA SER A 140 14.43 -19.27 -8.40
C SER A 140 13.17 -18.73 -9.08
N VAL A 141 12.65 -17.58 -8.61
CA VAL A 141 11.45 -16.94 -9.16
C VAL A 141 11.81 -16.17 -10.42
N GLU A 142 11.24 -16.57 -11.56
CA GLU A 142 11.47 -15.95 -12.88
C GLU A 142 10.25 -15.13 -13.35
N SER A 143 9.09 -15.36 -12.74
CA SER A 143 7.84 -14.71 -13.14
C SER A 143 6.94 -14.41 -11.94
N ALA A 144 6.57 -13.14 -11.78
CA ALA A 144 5.62 -12.70 -10.77
C ALA A 144 4.52 -11.83 -11.37
N ILE A 145 3.38 -11.78 -10.72
CA ILE A 145 2.30 -10.86 -11.09
C ILE A 145 1.68 -10.20 -9.86
N ASP A 146 1.48 -8.89 -9.93
CA ASP A 146 0.74 -8.09 -8.95
C ASP A 146 -0.67 -7.78 -9.51
N ILE A 147 -1.71 -8.34 -8.89
CA ILE A 147 -3.11 -8.11 -9.27
C ILE A 147 -3.73 -7.08 -8.34
N CYS A 148 -4.44 -6.10 -8.93
CA CYS A 148 -4.94 -4.89 -8.24
C CYS A 148 -3.77 -4.00 -7.79
N THR A 149 -2.82 -3.75 -8.71
CA THR A 149 -1.52 -3.15 -8.39
C THR A 149 -1.58 -1.71 -7.86
N GLY A 150 -2.65 -0.97 -8.15
CA GLY A 150 -2.83 0.41 -7.72
C GLY A 150 -1.67 1.30 -8.16
N SER A 151 -0.90 1.80 -7.18
CA SER A 151 0.28 2.64 -7.40
C SER A 151 1.53 1.87 -7.87
N GLY A 152 1.46 0.55 -8.04
CA GLY A 152 2.60 -0.28 -8.45
C GLY A 152 3.54 -0.67 -7.32
N CYS A 153 3.21 -0.32 -6.07
CA CYS A 153 4.15 -0.48 -4.94
C CYS A 153 4.52 -1.94 -4.68
N LEU A 154 3.56 -2.88 -4.72
CA LEU A 154 3.83 -4.31 -4.54
C LEU A 154 4.57 -4.90 -5.74
N ALA A 155 4.20 -4.54 -6.98
CA ALA A 155 4.97 -4.93 -8.17
C ALA A 155 6.44 -4.51 -8.10
N ILE A 156 6.72 -3.28 -7.64
CA ILE A 156 8.07 -2.75 -7.48
C ILE A 156 8.82 -3.47 -6.36
N LEU A 157 8.18 -3.70 -5.20
CA LEU A 157 8.74 -4.49 -4.11
C LEU A 157 9.08 -5.91 -4.56
N ALA A 158 8.16 -6.56 -5.28
CA ALA A 158 8.36 -7.89 -5.84
C ALA A 158 9.53 -7.93 -6.83
N ALA A 159 9.66 -6.95 -7.72
CA ALA A 159 10.79 -6.88 -8.65
C ALA A 159 12.14 -6.72 -7.92
N LYS A 160 12.17 -5.97 -6.82
CA LYS A 160 13.38 -5.82 -5.99
C LYS A 160 13.69 -7.09 -5.20
N PHE A 161 12.69 -7.74 -4.64
CA PHE A 161 12.83 -8.97 -3.84
C PHE A 161 13.21 -10.19 -4.69
N PHE A 162 12.58 -10.37 -5.85
CA PHE A 162 12.84 -11.45 -6.80
C PHE A 162 13.72 -10.93 -7.95
N PRO A 163 15.07 -10.92 -7.82
CA PRO A 163 15.95 -10.22 -8.77
C PRO A 163 15.92 -10.77 -10.20
N ASN A 164 15.51 -12.03 -10.38
CA ASN A 164 15.42 -12.69 -11.68
C ASN A 164 14.02 -12.61 -12.30
N ALA A 165 13.02 -12.11 -11.57
CA ALA A 165 11.64 -12.12 -12.03
C ALA A 165 11.35 -11.01 -13.06
N ALA A 166 10.62 -11.36 -14.12
CA ALA A 166 9.79 -10.41 -14.85
C ALA A 166 8.46 -10.26 -14.10
N VAL A 167 8.05 -9.03 -13.83
CA VAL A 167 6.85 -8.73 -13.06
C VAL A 167 5.80 -8.12 -13.98
N ASP A 168 4.63 -8.73 -14.04
CA ASP A 168 3.44 -8.12 -14.63
C ASP A 168 2.63 -7.43 -13.51
N ALA A 169 2.05 -6.26 -13.76
CA ALA A 169 1.18 -5.57 -12.81
C ALA A 169 -0.14 -5.23 -13.49
N VAL A 170 -1.26 -5.62 -12.90
CA VAL A 170 -2.59 -5.45 -13.48
C VAL A 170 -3.46 -4.58 -12.60
N ASP A 171 -4.10 -3.59 -13.20
CA ASP A 171 -5.16 -2.83 -12.55
C ASP A 171 -6.36 -2.60 -13.48
N LEU A 172 -7.54 -2.46 -12.88
CA LEU A 172 -8.77 -2.10 -13.56
C LEU A 172 -8.83 -0.59 -13.86
N SER A 173 -8.14 0.23 -13.06
CA SER A 173 -8.11 1.68 -13.19
C SER A 173 -6.96 2.13 -14.11
N PRO A 174 -7.25 2.75 -15.27
CA PRO A 174 -6.20 3.35 -16.09
C PRO A 174 -5.49 4.50 -15.35
N ASP A 175 -6.21 5.24 -14.50
CA ASP A 175 -5.67 6.35 -13.71
C ASP A 175 -4.67 5.85 -12.65
N ALA A 176 -4.93 4.69 -12.04
CA ALA A 176 -3.99 4.04 -11.14
C ALA A 176 -2.72 3.60 -11.87
N LEU A 177 -2.87 3.02 -13.07
CA LEU A 177 -1.73 2.62 -13.91
C LEU A 177 -0.87 3.80 -14.37
N ASP A 178 -1.45 5.00 -14.47
CA ASP A 178 -0.66 6.20 -14.71
C ASP A 178 0.25 6.54 -13.53
N VAL A 179 -0.22 6.39 -12.29
CA VAL A 179 0.61 6.53 -11.08
C VAL A 179 1.63 5.39 -11.00
N ALA A 180 1.22 4.14 -11.27
CA ALA A 180 2.13 3.00 -11.29
C ALA A 180 3.27 3.21 -12.28
N ARG A 181 3.02 3.79 -13.46
CA ARG A 181 4.06 4.10 -14.44
C ARG A 181 5.07 5.12 -13.93
N LEU A 182 4.62 6.14 -13.21
CA LEU A 182 5.51 7.12 -12.58
C LEU A 182 6.42 6.43 -11.56
N ASN A 183 5.85 5.58 -10.71
CA ASN A 183 6.61 4.84 -9.70
C ASN A 183 7.58 3.83 -10.32
N VAL A 184 7.18 3.09 -11.35
CA VAL A 184 8.08 2.13 -12.03
C VAL A 184 9.28 2.86 -12.63
N ALA A 185 9.07 4.02 -13.26
CA ALA A 185 10.14 4.83 -13.80
C ALA A 185 11.02 5.46 -12.71
N GLU A 186 10.43 5.92 -11.60
CA GLU A 186 11.18 6.49 -10.47
C GLU A 186 12.10 5.47 -9.77
N HIS A 187 11.80 4.18 -9.92
CA HIS A 187 12.61 3.07 -9.39
C HIS A 187 13.50 2.38 -10.44
N ASP A 188 13.59 2.91 -11.67
CA ASP A 188 14.36 2.36 -12.79
C ASP A 188 14.02 0.89 -13.12
N LEU A 189 12.72 0.56 -13.12
CA LEU A 189 12.21 -0.82 -13.29
C LEU A 189 11.40 -1.04 -14.58
N GLU A 190 11.45 -0.13 -15.55
CA GLU A 190 10.66 -0.23 -16.79
C GLU A 190 10.95 -1.50 -17.59
N ASP A 191 12.19 -2.01 -17.52
CA ASP A 191 12.59 -3.24 -18.21
C ASP A 191 12.14 -4.52 -17.47
N ARG A 192 11.64 -4.39 -16.24
CA ARG A 192 11.29 -5.52 -15.35
C ARG A 192 9.82 -5.55 -14.96
N VAL A 193 9.13 -4.41 -14.96
CA VAL A 193 7.72 -4.30 -14.56
C VAL A 193 6.87 -3.87 -15.76
N SER A 194 5.97 -4.75 -16.20
CA SER A 194 5.03 -4.49 -17.30
C SER A 194 3.62 -4.22 -16.77
N LEU A 195 3.06 -3.05 -17.12
CA LEU A 195 1.74 -2.62 -16.68
C LEU A 195 0.64 -3.02 -17.67
N HIS A 196 -0.45 -3.61 -17.16
CA HIS A 196 -1.58 -4.08 -17.97
C HIS A 196 -2.90 -3.54 -17.43
N HIS A 197 -3.69 -2.93 -18.32
CA HIS A 197 -5.05 -2.49 -17.99
C HIS A 197 -6.04 -3.63 -18.22
N GLY A 198 -6.76 -4.02 -17.18
CA GLY A 198 -7.83 -5.01 -17.29
C GLY A 198 -8.32 -5.55 -15.95
N ASN A 199 -9.33 -6.42 -16.04
CA ASN A 199 -9.95 -7.05 -14.87
C ASN A 199 -9.22 -8.35 -14.51
N LEU A 200 -8.59 -8.38 -13.33
CA LEU A 200 -7.85 -9.52 -12.80
C LEU A 200 -6.92 -10.15 -13.86
N PHE A 201 -7.09 -11.44 -14.18
CA PHE A 201 -6.20 -12.15 -15.11
C PHE A 201 -6.58 -11.98 -16.60
N ALA A 202 -7.62 -11.21 -16.93
CA ALA A 202 -8.06 -11.05 -18.32
C ALA A 202 -6.97 -10.55 -19.30
N PRO A 203 -6.15 -9.53 -18.99
CA PRO A 203 -5.18 -9.01 -19.96
C PRO A 203 -3.99 -9.94 -20.23
N ILE A 204 -3.68 -10.85 -19.31
CA ILE A 204 -2.50 -11.74 -19.36
C ILE A 204 -2.77 -13.10 -20.06
N ARG A 205 -4.04 -13.39 -20.39
CA ARG A 205 -4.48 -14.56 -21.18
C ARG A 205 -4.10 -15.92 -20.56
N ASN A 206 -3.02 -16.55 -21.04
CA ASN A 206 -2.60 -17.89 -20.63
C ASN A 206 -1.21 -17.89 -19.98
N ARG A 207 -0.70 -16.69 -19.62
CA ARG A 207 0.57 -16.57 -18.89
C ARG A 207 0.44 -17.24 -17.53
N LYS A 208 1.55 -17.82 -17.09
CA LYS A 208 1.71 -18.46 -15.79
C LYS A 208 2.87 -17.82 -15.05
N TYR A 209 2.75 -17.80 -13.72
CA TYR A 209 3.68 -17.14 -12.82
C TYR A 209 4.10 -18.11 -11.72
N ASP A 210 5.30 -17.89 -11.22
CA ASP A 210 5.79 -18.55 -10.02
C ASP A 210 5.13 -17.91 -8.80
N ILE A 211 4.91 -16.60 -8.82
CA ILE A 211 4.29 -15.86 -7.73
C ILE A 211 3.12 -15.02 -8.23
N ILE A 212 1.97 -15.11 -7.56
CA ILE A 212 0.89 -14.12 -7.64
C ILE A 212 0.89 -13.34 -6.33
N ILE A 213 0.94 -12.01 -6.40
CA ILE A 213 0.79 -11.10 -5.28
C ILE A 213 -0.48 -10.30 -5.52
N THR A 214 -1.26 -10.07 -4.46
CA THR A 214 -2.44 -9.23 -4.59
C THR A 214 -2.84 -8.65 -3.24
N ASN A 215 -3.14 -7.36 -3.25
CA ASN A 215 -3.87 -6.68 -2.19
C ASN A 215 -5.19 -6.17 -2.81
N PRO A 216 -6.17 -7.08 -3.01
CA PRO A 216 -7.42 -6.73 -3.65
C PRO A 216 -8.28 -5.85 -2.73
N PRO A 217 -9.27 -5.13 -3.29
CA PRO A 217 -10.33 -4.53 -2.49
C PRO A 217 -11.00 -5.59 -1.60
N TYR A 218 -11.01 -5.36 -0.29
CA TYR A 218 -11.49 -6.32 0.71
C TYR A 218 -12.41 -5.73 1.80
N VAL A 219 -12.82 -4.47 1.65
CA VAL A 219 -13.67 -3.80 2.63
C VAL A 219 -15.12 -4.04 2.29
N ASP A 220 -15.90 -4.45 3.29
CA ASP A 220 -17.34 -4.67 3.16
C ASP A 220 -18.12 -3.34 3.03
N HIS A 221 -19.31 -3.42 2.44
CA HIS A 221 -20.16 -2.26 2.22
C HIS A 221 -20.55 -1.50 3.50
N GLU A 222 -20.73 -2.18 4.64
CA GLU A 222 -21.09 -1.52 5.91
C GLU A 222 -19.93 -0.67 6.42
N SER A 223 -18.72 -1.22 6.38
CA SER A 223 -17.48 -0.50 6.70
C SER A 223 -17.25 0.70 5.78
N ILE A 224 -17.44 0.54 4.46
CA ILE A 224 -17.32 1.66 3.49
C ILE A 224 -18.35 2.76 3.79
N ALA A 225 -19.59 2.40 4.14
CA ALA A 225 -20.62 3.36 4.49
C ALA A 225 -20.22 4.21 5.71
N ALA A 226 -19.44 3.64 6.63
CA ALA A 226 -18.93 4.28 7.85
C ALA A 226 -17.65 5.10 7.65
N PHE A 227 -17.06 5.16 6.45
CA PHE A 227 -15.81 5.89 6.20
C PHE A 227 -15.91 7.37 6.60
N THR A 228 -14.85 7.84 7.24
CA THR A 228 -14.59 9.27 7.48
C THR A 228 -14.18 9.96 6.19
N ASP A 229 -14.16 11.30 6.19
CA ASP A 229 -13.81 12.09 5.01
C ASP A 229 -12.39 11.78 4.50
N GLU A 230 -11.46 11.45 5.40
CA GLU A 230 -10.10 11.03 5.03
C GLU A 230 -10.09 9.76 4.17
N TYR A 231 -10.79 8.70 4.59
CA TYR A 231 -10.87 7.46 3.80
C TYR A 231 -11.66 7.66 2.50
N ARG A 232 -12.68 8.54 2.52
CA ARG A 232 -13.44 8.91 1.30
C ARG A 232 -12.63 9.73 0.30
N ALA A 233 -11.47 10.26 0.69
CA ALA A 233 -10.58 10.97 -0.23
C ALA A 233 -9.84 10.01 -1.17
N GLU A 234 -9.71 8.73 -0.81
CA GLU A 234 -9.11 7.70 -1.65
C GLU A 234 -10.16 7.09 -2.62
N PRO A 235 -9.74 6.45 -3.73
CA PRO A 235 -10.68 5.85 -4.68
C PRO A 235 -11.56 4.76 -4.04
N ALA A 236 -12.88 4.93 -4.07
CA ALA A 236 -13.82 3.96 -3.51
C ALA A 236 -13.62 2.53 -4.06
N MET A 237 -13.27 2.41 -5.35
CA MET A 237 -13.04 1.12 -6.01
C MET A 237 -11.84 0.35 -5.45
N ALA A 238 -10.91 1.02 -4.76
CA ALA A 238 -9.76 0.36 -4.14
C ALA A 238 -10.13 -0.37 -2.84
N PHE A 239 -11.34 -0.13 -2.30
CA PHE A 239 -11.82 -0.75 -1.06
C PHE A 239 -12.90 -1.78 -1.29
N ASP A 240 -13.81 -1.54 -2.24
CA ASP A 240 -15.04 -2.30 -2.42
C ASP A 240 -14.80 -3.78 -2.75
N GLY A 241 -14.90 -4.61 -1.70
CA GLY A 241 -14.82 -6.07 -1.77
C GLY A 241 -16.19 -6.75 -1.78
N GLY A 242 -17.29 -6.00 -1.91
CA GLY A 242 -18.66 -6.53 -1.89
C GLY A 242 -19.33 -6.54 -0.52
N GLU A 243 -20.36 -7.39 -0.36
CA GLU A 243 -21.19 -7.40 0.86
C GLU A 243 -20.43 -7.82 2.12
N ASP A 244 -19.48 -8.74 2.00
CA ASP A 244 -18.64 -9.23 3.10
C ASP A 244 -17.14 -9.01 2.87
N GLY A 245 -16.78 -8.23 1.85
CA GLY A 245 -15.39 -7.90 1.52
C GLY A 245 -14.63 -8.99 0.76
N LEU A 246 -15.22 -10.14 0.42
CA LEU A 246 -14.46 -11.27 -0.13
C LEU A 246 -14.75 -11.59 -1.61
N ASP A 247 -15.56 -10.78 -2.32
CA ASP A 247 -15.95 -11.08 -3.70
C ASP A 247 -14.75 -11.20 -4.66
N ILE A 248 -13.79 -10.29 -4.53
CA ILE A 248 -12.58 -10.31 -5.37
C ILE A 248 -11.66 -11.46 -4.96
N VAL A 249 -11.52 -11.73 -3.66
CA VAL A 249 -10.71 -12.83 -3.12
C VAL A 249 -11.23 -14.19 -3.61
N ARG A 250 -12.54 -14.42 -3.57
CA ARG A 250 -13.17 -15.64 -4.10
C ARG A 250 -12.86 -15.83 -5.58
N ARG A 251 -12.96 -14.76 -6.37
CA ARG A 251 -12.62 -14.81 -7.81
C ARG A 251 -11.14 -15.14 -8.03
N LEU A 252 -10.25 -14.54 -7.25
CA LEU A 252 -8.81 -14.81 -7.29
C LEU A 252 -8.51 -16.29 -6.98
N LEU A 253 -9.06 -16.86 -5.91
CA LEU A 253 -8.89 -18.27 -5.55
C LEU A 253 -9.36 -19.23 -6.65
N VAL A 254 -10.44 -18.88 -7.38
CA VAL A 254 -10.96 -19.68 -8.50
C VAL A 254 -10.12 -19.55 -9.78
N GLU A 255 -9.57 -18.36 -10.06
CA GLU A 255 -8.85 -18.08 -11.31
C GLU A 255 -7.33 -18.35 -11.22
N ALA A 256 -6.70 -18.11 -10.07
CA ALA A 256 -5.27 -18.29 -9.83
C ALA A 256 -4.69 -19.64 -10.28
N PRO A 257 -5.34 -20.81 -10.08
CA PRO A 257 -4.79 -22.10 -10.51
C PRO A 257 -4.46 -22.17 -12.02
N LYS A 258 -5.17 -21.39 -12.85
CA LYS A 258 -4.93 -21.35 -14.30
C LYS A 258 -3.62 -20.60 -14.64
N HIS A 259 -3.21 -19.70 -13.76
CA HIS A 259 -2.10 -18.76 -13.91
C HIS A 259 -0.89 -19.08 -13.04
N LEU A 260 -0.91 -20.17 -12.27
CA LEU A 260 0.24 -20.60 -11.50
C LEU A 260 1.08 -21.67 -12.22
N ASN A 261 2.39 -21.58 -12.05
CA ASN A 261 3.32 -22.67 -12.28
C ASN A 261 3.21 -23.71 -11.14
N PRO A 262 3.57 -24.99 -11.37
CA PRO A 262 3.34 -26.07 -10.39
C PRO A 262 3.99 -25.88 -9.01
N GLU A 263 5.15 -25.22 -8.96
CA GLU A 263 5.88 -24.92 -7.71
C GLU A 263 5.64 -23.49 -7.22
N GLY A 264 4.70 -22.78 -7.85
CA GLY A 264 4.37 -21.41 -7.47
C GLY A 264 3.36 -21.31 -6.33
N GLY A 265 2.93 -20.09 -6.06
CA GLY A 265 1.83 -19.83 -5.13
C GLY A 265 1.33 -18.40 -5.19
N MET A 266 0.33 -18.13 -4.36
CA MET A 266 -0.32 -16.83 -4.26
C MET A 266 -0.20 -16.29 -2.84
N LEU A 267 0.24 -15.05 -2.74
CA LEU A 267 0.26 -14.25 -1.53
C LEU A 267 -0.85 -13.20 -1.64
N CYS A 268 -1.87 -13.33 -0.79
CA CYS A 268 -3.07 -12.49 -0.85
C CYS A 268 -3.27 -11.80 0.49
N GLU A 269 -3.41 -10.48 0.45
CA GLU A 269 -3.87 -9.71 1.60
C GLU A 269 -5.39 -9.62 1.62
N ILE A 270 -5.96 -9.63 2.81
CA ILE A 270 -7.38 -9.41 3.10
C ILE A 270 -7.53 -8.55 4.36
N GLY A 271 -8.73 -8.03 4.58
CA GLY A 271 -9.11 -7.42 5.85
C GLY A 271 -9.61 -8.47 6.83
N ALA A 272 -10.86 -8.34 7.27
CA ALA A 272 -11.55 -9.43 7.95
C ALA A 272 -11.97 -10.51 6.94
N GLY A 273 -12.10 -11.77 7.38
CA GLY A 273 -12.67 -12.83 6.52
C GLY A 273 -12.00 -14.19 6.60
N ARG A 274 -10.97 -14.37 7.44
CA ARG A 274 -10.28 -15.66 7.63
C ARG A 274 -11.25 -16.83 7.86
N GLU A 275 -12.12 -16.72 8.86
CA GLU A 275 -13.08 -17.80 9.20
C GLU A 275 -14.02 -18.11 8.03
N ILE A 276 -14.48 -17.09 7.30
CA ILE A 276 -15.37 -17.25 6.14
C ILE A 276 -14.64 -18.02 5.03
N LEU A 277 -13.39 -17.66 4.73
CA LEU A 277 -12.60 -18.33 3.70
C LEU A 277 -12.26 -19.78 4.08
N GLU A 278 -11.91 -20.04 5.34
CA GLU A 278 -11.64 -21.39 5.84
C GLU A 278 -12.90 -22.28 5.77
N ASP A 279 -14.09 -21.71 6.04
CA ASP A 279 -15.37 -22.41 5.93
C ASP A 279 -15.80 -22.66 4.46
N GLU A 280 -15.58 -21.69 3.57
CA GLU A 280 -15.93 -21.79 2.14
C GLU A 280 -14.97 -22.69 1.36
N PHE A 281 -13.69 -22.72 1.75
CA PHE A 281 -12.62 -23.46 1.09
C PHE A 281 -11.90 -24.41 2.05
N PRO A 282 -12.60 -25.37 2.68
CA PRO A 282 -12.04 -26.22 3.74
C PRO A 282 -10.95 -27.19 3.27
N ASP A 283 -10.84 -27.40 1.95
CA ASP A 283 -9.82 -28.24 1.32
C ASP A 283 -8.54 -27.46 0.98
N LEU A 284 -8.55 -26.13 1.08
CA LEU A 284 -7.37 -25.30 0.84
C LEU A 284 -6.53 -25.20 2.11
N ASP A 285 -5.25 -25.52 1.97
CA ASP A 285 -4.25 -25.33 3.02
C ASP A 285 -3.78 -23.86 3.00
N PHE A 286 -4.55 -23.00 3.68
CA PHE A 286 -4.17 -21.62 3.90
C PHE A 286 -3.07 -21.54 4.95
N LEU A 287 -1.95 -20.92 4.57
CA LEU A 287 -0.94 -20.53 5.51
C LEU A 287 -1.08 -19.04 5.81
N TRP A 288 -1.63 -18.71 6.96
CA TRP A 288 -1.73 -17.34 7.45
C TRP A 288 -0.36 -16.87 7.96
N LEU A 289 0.10 -15.74 7.44
CA LEU A 289 1.40 -15.18 7.72
C LEU A 289 1.27 -14.05 8.75
N GLU A 290 2.02 -14.16 9.83
CA GLU A 290 2.06 -13.16 10.87
C GLU A 290 2.93 -11.97 10.45
N THR A 291 2.43 -10.78 10.70
CA THR A 291 3.15 -9.50 10.58
C THR A 291 3.16 -8.81 11.94
N THR A 292 3.98 -7.77 12.09
CA THR A 292 4.04 -6.99 13.33
C THR A 292 2.70 -6.35 13.70
N GLU A 293 1.85 -6.06 12.72
CA GLU A 293 0.58 -5.38 12.92
C GLU A 293 -0.67 -6.28 12.76
N SER A 294 -0.54 -7.47 12.17
CA SER A 294 -1.67 -8.39 11.94
C SER A 294 -1.26 -9.86 11.87
N GLN A 295 -2.08 -10.74 12.42
CA GLN A 295 -1.89 -12.20 12.39
C GLN A 295 -2.77 -12.92 11.34
N ASP A 296 -3.79 -12.24 10.81
CA ASP A 296 -4.86 -12.86 10.01
C ASP A 296 -5.14 -12.12 8.69
N ALA A 297 -4.30 -11.16 8.30
CA ALA A 297 -4.53 -10.30 7.13
C ALA A 297 -3.85 -10.79 5.85
N VAL A 298 -2.89 -11.70 5.92
CA VAL A 298 -2.20 -12.20 4.72
C VAL A 298 -2.14 -13.72 4.76
N PHE A 299 -2.53 -14.36 3.65
CA PHE A 299 -2.33 -15.79 3.49
C PHE A 299 -1.47 -16.10 2.27
N TRP A 300 -0.70 -17.18 2.42
CA TRP A 300 -0.08 -17.90 1.33
C TRP A 300 -0.92 -19.14 0.99
N VAL A 301 -1.11 -19.39 -0.30
CA VAL A 301 -1.65 -20.66 -0.80
C VAL A 301 -0.80 -21.17 -1.96
N SER A 302 -0.32 -22.41 -1.83
CA SER A 302 0.52 -23.01 -2.87
C SER A 302 -0.29 -23.38 -4.11
N ALA A 303 0.35 -23.39 -5.27
CA ALA A 303 -0.25 -23.89 -6.51
C ALA A 303 -0.73 -25.35 -6.35
N ARG A 304 -0.01 -26.16 -5.57
CA ARG A 304 -0.40 -27.54 -5.26
C ARG A 304 -1.70 -27.60 -4.47
N SER A 305 -1.86 -26.77 -3.44
CA SER A 305 -3.10 -26.66 -2.64
C SER A 305 -4.28 -26.24 -3.52
N LEU A 306 -4.02 -25.35 -4.48
CA LEU A 306 -4.96 -24.92 -5.53
C LEU A 306 -5.21 -25.97 -6.65
N GLY A 307 -4.65 -27.19 -6.52
CA GLY A 307 -4.87 -28.28 -7.47
C GLY A 307 -4.04 -28.23 -8.76
N VAL A 308 -3.04 -27.35 -8.84
CA VAL A 308 -2.12 -27.26 -9.99
C VAL A 308 -1.14 -28.43 -9.94
N GLN A 309 -1.18 -29.28 -10.96
CA GLN A 309 -0.30 -30.43 -11.08
C GLN A 309 0.86 -30.15 -12.05
N ALA A 310 2.06 -30.62 -11.69
CA ALA A 310 3.17 -30.71 -12.64
C ALA A 310 2.75 -31.61 -13.82
N LYS A 311 2.90 -31.11 -15.05
CA LYS A 311 2.74 -31.97 -16.23
C LYS A 311 3.72 -33.14 -16.08
N LYS A 312 3.20 -34.38 -16.04
CA LYS A 312 4.04 -35.58 -16.12
C LYS A 312 4.98 -35.41 -17.31
N LYS A 313 6.28 -35.28 -17.07
CA LYS A 313 7.29 -35.32 -18.13
C LYS A 313 7.07 -36.63 -18.89
N LYS A 314 6.68 -36.52 -20.17
CA LYS A 314 6.64 -37.66 -21.08
C LYS A 314 8.06 -38.02 -21.51
#